data_AF-A0A950F264-F1
#
_entry.id   AF-A0A950F264-F1
#
_cell.length_a   1.000
_cell.length_b   1.000
_cell.length_c   1.000
_cell.angle_alpha   90.00
_cell.angle_beta   90.00
_cell.angle_gamma   90.00
#
_symmetry.space_group_name_H-M   'P 1'
#
loop_
_entity.id
_entity.type
_entity.pdbx_description
1 polymer ?
#
loop_
_entity_poly.entity_id
_entity_poly.type
_entity_poly.pdbx_seq_one_letter_code
_entity_poly.pdbx_strand_id
1 'polypeptide(L)'
;MVDLALKMLLDDKGRFFVTVLGVGFAVALVLIQVGLFFGLLENASITIEQLDAELWVMARNTANVDFGNPFPETYVQRVRSIPGVARADNLIVWYAVVALPTGAKESVIYYALEDFGRWAFPWNVLEGSTADLRRGRFVMLDESAERRF
;
A
#
# COMPACT_ATOMS: atom_id res chain seq x y z
N MET A 1 -4.28 -11.41 51.29
CA MET A 1 -5.40 -11.36 50.33
C MET A 1 -5.05 -12.04 49.00
N VAL A 2 -3.95 -11.66 48.34
CA VAL A 2 -3.49 -12.31 47.08
C VAL A 2 -3.20 -13.81 47.23
N ASP A 3 -2.62 -14.21 48.37
CA ASP A 3 -2.25 -15.60 48.65
C ASP A 3 -3.46 -16.56 48.76
N LEU A 4 -4.57 -16.07 49.30
CA LEU A 4 -5.83 -16.83 49.39
C LEU A 4 -6.49 -16.96 48.00
N ALA A 5 -6.48 -15.88 47.21
CA ALA A 5 -7.03 -15.89 45.86
C ALA A 5 -6.28 -16.85 44.91
N LEU A 6 -4.94 -16.90 45.00
CA LEU A 6 -4.12 -17.85 44.25
C LEU A 6 -4.45 -19.30 44.61
N LYS A 7 -4.60 -19.61 45.91
CA LYS A 7 -5.04 -20.93 46.36
C LYS A 7 -6.40 -21.33 45.80
N MET A 8 -7.37 -20.42 45.80
CA MET A 8 -8.70 -20.68 45.23
C MET A 8 -8.67 -20.92 43.71
N LEU A 9 -7.83 -20.18 42.97
CA LEU A 9 -7.67 -20.36 41.52
C LEU A 9 -6.99 -21.70 41.16
N LEU A 10 -6.04 -22.15 41.99
CA LEU A 10 -5.27 -23.38 41.75
C LEU A 10 -5.97 -24.65 42.25
N ASP A 11 -7.05 -24.52 43.02
CA ASP A 11 -7.86 -25.65 43.52
C ASP A 11 -8.74 -26.22 42.40
N ASP A 12 -9.44 -25.35 41.64
CA ASP A 12 -10.23 -25.74 40.45
C ASP A 12 -9.48 -25.43 39.15
N LYS A 13 -8.44 -26.22 38.90
CA LYS A 13 -7.54 -26.06 37.73
C LYS A 13 -8.26 -26.14 36.39
N GLY A 14 -9.33 -26.94 36.29
CA GLY A 14 -10.10 -27.10 35.06
C GLY A 14 -10.86 -25.82 34.72
N ARG A 15 -11.62 -25.28 35.68
CA ARG A 15 -12.34 -24.01 35.50
C ARG A 15 -11.38 -22.85 35.27
N PHE A 16 -10.27 -22.81 36.00
CA PHE A 16 -9.24 -21.80 35.80
C PHE A 16 -8.68 -21.82 34.38
N PHE A 17 -8.28 -22.99 33.88
CA PHE A 17 -7.72 -23.12 32.54
C PHE A 17 -8.70 -22.70 31.44
N VAL A 18 -9.96 -23.14 31.52
CA VAL A 18 -10.99 -22.76 30.54
C VAL A 18 -11.23 -21.25 30.56
N THR A 19 -11.26 -20.63 31.74
CA THR A 19 -11.51 -19.19 31.88
C THR A 19 -10.34 -18.37 31.33
N VAL A 20 -9.11 -18.72 31.70
CA VAL A 20 -7.90 -18.05 31.20
C VAL A 20 -7.75 -18.22 29.70
N LEU A 21 -8.03 -19.42 29.18
CA LEU A 21 -7.99 -19.68 27.74
C LEU A 21 -9.05 -18.87 27.00
N GLY A 22 -10.27 -18.76 27.54
CA GLY A 22 -11.34 -17.94 26.98
C GLY A 22 -10.99 -16.45 26.94
N VAL A 23 -10.50 -15.89 28.05
CA VAL A 23 -10.07 -14.48 28.12
C VAL A 23 -8.84 -14.24 27.23
N GLY A 24 -7.86 -15.13 27.28
CA GLY A 24 -6.65 -15.05 26.46
C GLY A 24 -6.96 -15.13 24.97
N PHE A 25 -7.89 -16.00 24.56
CA PHE A 25 -8.35 -16.10 23.18
C PHE A 25 -9.08 -14.83 22.73
N ALA A 26 -9.98 -14.29 23.56
CA ALA A 26 -10.67 -13.04 23.25
C ALA A 26 -9.67 -11.87 23.07
N VAL A 27 -8.68 -11.76 23.95
CA VAL A 27 -7.62 -10.74 23.84
C VAL A 27 -6.78 -10.98 22.58
N ALA A 28 -6.39 -12.22 22.28
CA ALA A 28 -5.62 -12.54 21.08
C ALA A 28 -6.38 -12.16 19.80
N LEU A 29 -7.69 -12.42 19.73
CA LEU A 29 -8.52 -12.02 18.58
C LEU A 29 -8.53 -10.49 18.40
N VAL A 30 -8.67 -9.73 19.49
CA VAL A 30 -8.63 -8.26 19.44
C VAL A 30 -7.26 -7.78 18.95
N LEU A 31 -6.16 -8.36 19.45
CA LEU A 31 -4.81 -8.00 19.02
C LEU A 31 -4.57 -8.31 17.54
N ILE A 32 -5.07 -9.44 17.04
CA ILE A 32 -4.99 -9.80 15.61
C ILE A 32 -5.76 -8.77 14.76
N GLN A 33 -6.98 -8.40 15.17
CA GLN A 33 -7.77 -7.41 14.44
C GLN A 33 -7.10 -6.03 14.41
N VAL A 34 -6.51 -5.59 15.53
CA VAL A 34 -5.77 -4.33 15.60
C VAL A 34 -4.52 -4.38 14.73
N GLY A 35 -3.75 -5.46 14.78
CA GLY A 35 -2.57 -5.64 13.92
C GLY A 35 -2.92 -5.63 12.44
N LEU A 36 -3.99 -6.33 12.06
CA LEU A 36 -4.49 -6.33 10.68
C LEU A 36 -4.93 -4.93 10.26
N PHE A 37 -5.63 -4.20 11.13
CA PHE A 37 -6.07 -2.83 10.83
C PHE A 37 -4.90 -1.90 10.54
N PHE A 38 -3.86 -1.92 11.38
CA PHE A 38 -2.66 -1.11 11.13
C PHE A 38 -1.93 -1.54 9.86
N GLY A 39 -1.80 -2.85 9.61
CA GLY A 39 -1.20 -3.34 8.37
C GLY A 39 -1.98 -2.93 7.12
N LEU A 40 -3.31 -2.88 7.18
CA LEU A 40 -4.13 -2.37 6.06
C LEU A 40 -3.95 -0.86 5.85
N LEU A 41 -3.81 -0.08 6.92
CA LEU A 41 -3.54 1.36 6.82
C LEU A 41 -2.17 1.63 6.19
N GLU A 42 -1.13 0.95 6.66
CA GLU A 42 0.23 1.05 6.12
C GLU A 42 0.28 0.66 4.63
N ASN A 43 -0.38 -0.44 4.25
CA ASN A 43 -0.49 -0.82 2.85
C ASN A 43 -1.25 0.20 2.00
N ALA A 44 -2.27 0.87 2.56
CA ALA A 44 -3.04 1.88 1.84
C ALA A 44 -2.30 3.23 1.72
N SER A 45 -1.32 3.51 2.59
CA SER A 45 -0.55 4.75 2.58
C SER A 45 0.83 4.61 1.92
N ILE A 46 1.32 3.39 1.65
CA ILE A 46 2.68 3.14 1.17
C ILE A 46 3.08 3.97 -0.05
N THR A 47 2.18 4.14 -1.03
CA THR A 47 2.45 4.97 -2.22
C THR A 47 2.69 6.43 -1.84
N ILE A 48 1.93 6.97 -0.89
CA ILE A 48 2.06 8.36 -0.44
C ILE A 48 3.32 8.53 0.40
N GLU A 49 3.64 7.54 1.24
CA GLU A 49 4.77 7.58 2.16
C GLU A 49 6.13 7.37 1.48
N GLN A 50 6.19 6.56 0.41
CA GLN A 50 7.44 6.20 -0.26
C GLN A 50 7.78 7.09 -1.46
N LEU A 51 6.79 7.69 -2.14
CA LEU A 51 7.09 8.62 -3.22
C LEU A 51 7.71 9.91 -2.67
N ASP A 52 8.75 10.42 -3.33
CA ASP A 52 9.43 11.68 -2.99
C ASP A 52 8.59 12.92 -3.38
N ALA A 53 7.34 12.99 -2.94
CA ALA A 53 6.38 14.03 -3.27
C ALA A 53 5.83 14.71 -2.01
N GLU A 54 6.13 16.00 -1.83
CA GLU A 54 5.67 16.79 -0.69
C GLU A 54 4.19 17.22 -0.82
N LEU A 55 3.69 17.33 -2.05
CA LEU A 55 2.33 17.80 -2.33
C LEU A 55 1.69 16.99 -3.45
N TRP A 56 0.45 16.57 -3.20
CA TRP A 56 -0.40 15.85 -4.14
C TRP A 56 -1.48 16.76 -4.71
N VAL A 57 -1.55 16.87 -6.04
CA VAL A 57 -2.57 17.64 -6.74
C VAL A 57 -3.51 16.69 -7.45
N MET A 58 -4.77 16.71 -7.05
CA MET A 58 -5.77 15.73 -7.45
C MET A 58 -7.04 16.44 -7.94
N ALA A 59 -7.83 15.77 -8.80
CA ALA A 59 -9.13 16.28 -9.19
C ALA A 59 -10.07 16.41 -7.97
N ARG A 60 -11.01 17.35 -8.04
CA ARG A 60 -12.03 17.53 -6.98
C ARG A 60 -12.84 16.25 -6.79
N ASN A 61 -13.21 15.94 -5.55
CA ASN A 61 -13.96 14.73 -5.16
C ASN A 61 -13.22 13.41 -5.47
N THR A 62 -11.89 13.42 -5.45
CA THR A 62 -11.10 12.20 -5.51
C THR A 62 -10.96 11.61 -4.11
N ALA A 63 -11.28 10.32 -3.95
CA ALA A 63 -11.34 9.67 -2.63
C ALA A 63 -9.94 9.33 -2.07
N ASN A 64 -9.02 8.88 -2.93
CA ASN A 64 -7.64 8.56 -2.58
C ASN A 64 -6.73 8.61 -3.82
N VAL A 65 -5.42 8.41 -3.61
CA VAL A 65 -4.40 8.47 -4.68
C VAL A 65 -4.55 7.38 -5.74
N ASP A 66 -5.09 6.22 -5.38
CA ASP A 66 -5.24 5.10 -6.29
C ASP A 66 -6.44 5.26 -7.24
N PHE A 67 -7.48 6.00 -6.82
CA PHE A 67 -8.71 6.24 -7.58
C PHE A 67 -8.82 7.69 -8.08
N GLY A 68 -7.73 8.19 -8.68
CA GLY A 68 -7.68 9.50 -9.31
C GLY A 68 -8.62 9.66 -10.49
N ASN A 69 -9.36 10.78 -10.55
CA ASN A 69 -10.04 11.18 -11.79
C ASN A 69 -9.03 11.87 -12.74
N PRO A 70 -9.01 11.50 -14.04
CA PRO A 70 -8.15 12.16 -15.01
C PRO A 70 -8.44 13.67 -15.09
N PHE A 71 -7.39 14.47 -15.25
CA PHE A 71 -7.50 15.91 -15.49
C PHE A 71 -6.52 16.35 -16.59
N PRO A 72 -6.79 17.50 -17.26
CA PRO A 72 -5.92 18.03 -18.31
C PRO A 72 -4.48 18.28 -17.85
N GLU A 73 -3.52 17.90 -18.69
CA GLU A 73 -2.08 18.08 -18.44
C GLU A 73 -1.68 19.56 -18.20
N THR A 74 -2.44 20.50 -18.75
CA THR A 74 -2.24 21.95 -18.54
C THR A 74 -2.20 22.34 -17.05
N TYR A 75 -2.86 21.58 -16.17
CA TYR A 75 -2.79 21.83 -14.74
C TYR A 75 -1.40 21.62 -14.15
N VAL A 76 -0.62 20.64 -14.63
CA VAL A 76 0.77 20.46 -14.18
C VAL A 76 1.62 21.64 -14.58
N GLN A 77 1.46 22.16 -15.80
CA GLN A 77 2.19 23.34 -16.25
C GLN A 77 1.83 24.57 -15.39
N ARG A 78 0.57 24.69 -14.97
CA ARG A 78 0.15 25.73 -14.02
C ARG A 78 0.80 25.54 -12.66
N VAL A 79 0.85 24.33 -12.11
CA VAL A 79 1.52 24.06 -10.83
C VAL A 79 3.02 24.40 -10.92
N ARG A 80 3.69 24.01 -12.01
CA ARG A 80 5.10 24.36 -12.28
C ARG A 80 5.36 25.87 -12.32
N SER A 81 4.36 26.68 -12.68
CA SER A 81 4.49 28.15 -12.72
C SER A 81 4.39 28.84 -11.36
N ILE A 82 3.99 28.13 -10.29
CA ILE A 82 3.84 28.71 -8.97
C ILE A 82 5.23 28.94 -8.35
N PRO A 83 5.56 30.16 -7.87
CA PRO A 83 6.83 30.42 -7.20
C PRO A 83 7.02 29.48 -6.00
N GLY A 84 8.18 28.84 -5.92
CA GLY A 84 8.52 27.87 -4.87
C GLY A 84 8.30 26.40 -5.26
N VAL A 85 7.58 26.11 -6.35
CA VAL A 85 7.47 24.75 -6.88
C VAL A 85 8.74 24.39 -7.65
N ALA A 86 9.55 23.48 -7.10
CA ALA A 86 10.77 23.02 -7.77
C ALA A 86 10.47 22.13 -8.98
N ARG A 87 9.46 21.26 -8.87
CA ARG A 87 9.03 20.33 -9.92
C ARG A 87 7.60 19.85 -9.64
N ALA A 88 6.88 19.51 -10.70
CA ALA A 88 5.62 18.77 -10.63
C ALA A 88 5.51 17.86 -11.85
N ASP A 89 5.12 16.61 -11.67
CA ASP A 89 4.91 15.65 -12.77
C ASP A 89 3.55 14.95 -12.60
N ASN A 90 2.99 14.46 -13.70
CA ASN A 90 1.77 13.66 -13.67
C ASN A 90 2.08 12.21 -13.28
N LEU A 91 1.40 11.72 -12.24
CA LEU A 91 1.27 10.30 -11.97
C LEU A 91 -0.05 9.79 -12.54
N ILE A 92 0.02 8.78 -13.39
CA ILE A 92 -1.15 8.04 -13.87
C ILE A 92 -1.21 6.75 -13.06
N VAL A 93 -2.32 6.56 -12.34
CA VAL A 93 -2.68 5.29 -11.70
C VAL A 93 -3.90 4.75 -12.43
N TRP A 94 -3.81 3.55 -12.99
CA TRP A 94 -4.88 2.99 -13.82
C TRP A 94 -5.08 1.50 -13.61
N TYR A 95 -6.32 1.10 -13.36
CA TYR A 95 -6.71 -0.30 -13.27
C TYR A 95 -6.98 -0.86 -14.66
N ALA A 96 -6.32 -1.95 -15.01
CA ALA A 96 -6.49 -2.61 -16.29
C ALA A 96 -6.54 -4.12 -16.14
N VAL A 97 -7.02 -4.80 -17.18
CA VAL A 97 -6.98 -6.26 -17.26
C VAL A 97 -5.98 -6.66 -18.33
N VAL A 98 -5.01 -7.49 -17.96
CA VAL A 98 -3.97 -8.01 -18.85
C VAL A 98 -4.25 -9.48 -19.17
N ALA A 99 -4.01 -9.87 -20.41
CA ALA A 99 -4.01 -11.27 -20.82
C ALA A 99 -2.61 -11.85 -20.61
N LEU A 100 -2.51 -12.92 -19.83
CA LEU A 100 -1.26 -13.63 -19.59
C LEU A 100 -0.94 -14.57 -20.76
N PRO A 101 0.33 -15.00 -20.91
CA PRO A 101 0.73 -15.99 -21.92
C PRO A 101 -0.07 -17.30 -21.84
N THR A 102 -0.56 -17.64 -20.65
CA THR A 102 -1.42 -18.80 -20.37
C THR A 102 -2.84 -18.66 -20.92
N GLY A 103 -3.24 -17.47 -21.37
CA GLY A 103 -4.62 -17.14 -21.75
C GLY A 103 -5.51 -16.70 -20.59
N ALA A 104 -5.00 -16.73 -19.35
CA ALA A 104 -5.68 -16.17 -18.19
C ALA A 104 -5.78 -14.64 -18.29
N LYS A 105 -6.77 -14.05 -17.60
CA LYS A 105 -6.92 -12.60 -17.48
C LYS A 105 -6.72 -12.20 -16.04
N GLU A 106 -5.87 -11.21 -15.79
CA GLU A 106 -5.63 -10.67 -14.46
C GLU A 106 -5.81 -9.17 -14.41
N SER A 107 -6.36 -8.70 -13.28
CA SER A 107 -6.44 -7.27 -12.98
C SER A 107 -5.09 -6.79 -12.46
N VAL A 108 -4.55 -5.75 -13.09
CA VAL A 108 -3.30 -5.09 -12.71
C VAL A 108 -3.55 -3.61 -12.47
N ILE A 109 -2.65 -2.99 -11.71
CA ILE A 109 -2.60 -1.54 -11.54
C ILE A 109 -1.34 -1.05 -12.27
N TYR A 110 -1.54 -0.13 -13.20
CA TYR A 110 -0.45 0.55 -13.88
C TYR A 110 -0.14 1.86 -13.17
N TYR A 111 1.14 2.05 -12.88
CA TYR A 111 1.70 3.33 -12.47
C TYR A 111 2.56 3.86 -13.62
N ALA A 112 2.23 5.04 -14.15
CA ALA A 112 3.01 5.69 -15.19
C ALA A 112 3.40 7.11 -14.78
N LEU A 113 4.71 7.36 -14.82
CA LEU A 113 5.34 8.66 -14.59
C LEU A 113 6.18 9.01 -15.79
N GLU A 114 6.43 10.31 -15.97
CA GLU A 114 7.47 10.72 -16.90
C GLU A 114 8.83 10.28 -16.37
N ASP A 115 9.18 10.66 -15.12
CA ASP A 115 10.48 10.40 -14.51
C ASP A 115 10.38 9.58 -13.22
N PHE A 116 10.37 8.26 -13.36
CA PHE A 116 10.32 7.30 -12.26
C PHE A 116 11.43 7.52 -11.21
N GLY A 117 12.68 7.64 -11.66
CA GLY A 117 13.84 7.78 -10.77
C GLY A 117 13.79 9.06 -9.92
N ARG A 118 13.26 10.17 -10.46
CA ARG A 118 13.14 11.42 -9.70
C ARG A 118 12.22 11.32 -8.49
N TRP A 119 11.16 10.53 -8.58
CA TRP A 119 10.15 10.38 -7.52
C TRP A 119 10.42 9.18 -6.60
N ALA A 120 11.64 8.61 -6.65
CA ALA A 120 12.03 7.40 -5.92
C ALA A 120 11.06 6.23 -6.17
N PHE A 121 10.50 6.13 -7.37
CA PHE A 121 9.50 5.14 -7.71
C PHE A 121 9.91 4.34 -8.95
N PRO A 122 9.84 3.00 -8.92
CA PRO A 122 9.69 2.12 -7.75
C PRO A 122 10.87 2.23 -6.75
N TRP A 123 10.57 2.11 -5.45
CA TRP A 123 11.52 2.32 -4.34
C TRP A 123 12.47 1.14 -4.07
N ASN A 124 12.15 -0.07 -4.53
CA ASN A 124 12.99 -1.26 -4.33
C ASN A 124 13.13 -2.07 -5.62
N VAL A 125 13.99 -1.61 -6.53
CA VAL A 125 14.27 -2.30 -7.80
C VAL A 125 15.24 -3.45 -7.56
N LEU A 126 14.78 -4.69 -7.73
CA LEU A 126 15.61 -5.89 -7.64
C LEU A 126 16.47 -6.10 -8.90
N GLU A 127 15.86 -5.92 -10.08
CA GLU A 127 16.51 -6.12 -11.37
C GLU A 127 16.09 -5.04 -12.39
N GLY A 128 17.00 -4.71 -13.33
CA GLY A 128 16.76 -3.73 -14.39
C GLY A 128 16.97 -2.27 -13.98
N SER A 129 16.58 -1.34 -14.85
CA SER A 129 16.70 0.11 -14.61
C SER A 129 15.43 0.85 -15.02
N THR A 130 14.96 1.78 -14.18
CA THR A 130 13.76 2.59 -14.47
C THR A 130 13.95 3.47 -15.69
N ALA A 131 15.20 3.78 -16.06
CA ALA A 131 15.53 4.49 -17.28
C ALA A 131 15.16 3.72 -18.56
N ASP A 132 15.09 2.39 -18.49
CA ASP A 132 14.74 1.54 -19.64
C ASP A 132 13.26 1.64 -19.99
N LEU A 133 12.39 2.00 -19.03
CA LEU A 133 10.95 2.21 -19.26
C LEU A 133 10.68 3.27 -20.33
N ARG A 134 11.57 4.24 -20.50
CA ARG A 134 11.46 5.29 -21.53
C ARG A 134 11.92 4.82 -22.92
N ARG A 135 12.64 3.70 -23.04
CA ARG A 135 13.28 3.26 -24.29
C ARG A 135 12.37 2.44 -25.20
N GLY A 136 11.12 2.19 -24.81
CA GLY A 136 10.19 1.40 -25.61
C GLY A 136 8.99 0.92 -24.82
N ARG A 137 8.41 -0.21 -25.25
CA ARG A 137 7.29 -0.87 -24.55
C ARG A 137 7.83 -1.82 -23.48
N PHE A 138 8.51 -1.25 -22.49
CA PHE A 138 8.99 -1.98 -21.34
C PHE A 138 8.04 -1.76 -20.16
N VAL A 139 7.89 -2.79 -19.33
CA VAL A 139 7.13 -2.73 -18.09
C VAL A 139 8.01 -3.25 -16.97
N MET A 140 7.88 -2.66 -15.79
CA MET A 140 8.42 -3.21 -14.57
C MET A 140 7.29 -3.90 -13.82
N LEU A 141 7.57 -5.09 -13.31
CA LEU A 141 6.63 -5.89 -12.54
C LEU A 141 7.06 -5.89 -11.08
N ASP A 142 6.08 -5.84 -10.20
CA ASP A 142 6.32 -6.08 -8.77
C ASP A 142 6.64 -7.56 -8.53
N GLU A 143 7.44 -7.87 -7.51
CA GLU A 143 7.81 -9.25 -7.16
C GLU A 143 6.57 -10.11 -6.89
N SER A 144 5.52 -9.52 -6.31
CA SER A 144 4.25 -10.24 -6.08
C SER A 144 3.53 -10.62 -7.37
N ALA A 145 3.76 -9.85 -8.45
CA ALA A 145 3.20 -10.13 -9.76
C ALA A 145 3.98 -11.24 -10.48
N GLU A 146 5.29 -11.37 -10.26
CA GLU A 146 6.12 -12.41 -10.88
C GLU A 146 5.57 -13.82 -10.64
N ARG A 147 5.04 -14.09 -9.44
CA ARG A 147 4.45 -15.40 -9.10
C ARG A 147 3.20 -15.76 -9.91
N ARG A 148 2.62 -14.78 -10.61
CA ARG A 148 1.38 -14.95 -11.40
C ARG A 148 1.66 -15.06 -12.90
N PHE A 149 2.81 -14.57 -13.36
CA PHE A 149 3.19 -14.56 -14.78
C PHE A 149 3.89 -15.85 -15.24
#